data_AF-A0AAV1EC16-F1
#
_entry.id   AF-A0AAV1EC16-F1
#
_cell.length_a   1.000
_cell.length_b   1.000
_cell.length_c   1.000
_cell.angle_alpha   90.00
_cell.angle_beta   90.00
_cell.angle_gamma   90.00
#
_symmetry.space_group_name_H-M   'P 1'
#
loop_
_entity.id
_entity.type
_entity.pdbx_description
1 polymer ?
#
loop_
_entity_poly.entity_id
_entity_poly.type
_entity_poly.pdbx_seq_one_letter_code
_entity_poly.pdbx_strand_id
1 'polypeptide(L)'
;MIAENNLQVRVYWILGHKLLEWGCHCPKLGGNGVCMMRSTWRSEQHSSFINFISCFLNANSFRLNIVPIAPDFIFNCGGLSVAFVFVMKWDSTNPESLFTRVEKLKKQFAHLYVVVNLPTMEQNDSFVGSYFNLCFESGKPTFIPVQDSEMGFELILKIAHARGVCKRQDVIPKLKAERERSVQTMEAYLKVMTSIPGIDNHDANTLNQAIGSIEAIAKASKQYILENTDLSADKAETITRFFRDPSYYLGPKIG
;
A
#
# COMPACT_ATOMS: atom_id res chain seq x y z
N MET A 1 4.01 -12.26 -8.14
CA MET A 1 4.02 -10.79 -7.97
C MET A 1 2.65 -10.12 -7.99
N ILE A 2 1.65 -10.53 -8.79
CA ILE A 2 0.32 -9.86 -8.76
C ILE A 2 -0.76 -10.60 -7.93
N ALA A 3 -0.63 -11.90 -7.68
CA ALA A 3 -1.37 -12.55 -6.58
C ALA A 3 -0.98 -11.98 -5.21
N GLU A 4 0.29 -11.61 -5.04
CA GLU A 4 0.76 -10.78 -3.91
C GLU A 4 0.22 -9.35 -3.97
N ASN A 5 -0.17 -8.83 -5.14
CA ASN A 5 -0.74 -7.49 -5.26
C ASN A 5 -2.25 -7.45 -4.96
N ASN A 6 -3.02 -8.50 -5.30
CA ASN A 6 -4.42 -8.63 -4.85
C ASN A 6 -4.52 -9.05 -3.39
N LEU A 7 -3.57 -9.88 -2.90
CA LEU A 7 -3.32 -9.96 -1.47
C LEU A 7 -2.87 -8.60 -0.94
N GLN A 8 -2.01 -7.80 -1.60
CA GLN A 8 -1.67 -6.45 -1.11
C GLN A 8 -2.86 -5.52 -1.06
N VAL A 9 -3.80 -5.50 -2.01
CA VAL A 9 -4.97 -4.60 -1.92
C VAL A 9 -5.85 -4.99 -0.73
N ARG A 10 -6.09 -6.29 -0.50
CA ARG A 10 -6.77 -6.78 0.72
C ARG A 10 -5.91 -6.63 1.98
N VAL A 11 -4.59 -6.75 1.88
CA VAL A 11 -3.60 -6.61 2.96
C VAL A 11 -3.32 -5.16 3.26
N TYR A 12 -3.58 -4.20 2.36
CA TYR A 12 -3.57 -2.75 2.58
C TYR A 12 -4.87 -2.30 3.24
N TRP A 13 -6.00 -2.97 2.94
CA TRP A 13 -7.21 -2.89 3.77
C TRP A 13 -6.97 -3.46 5.18
N ILE A 14 -6.32 -4.63 5.30
CA ILE A 14 -5.98 -5.25 6.60
C ILE A 14 -4.83 -4.54 7.33
N LEU A 15 -3.86 -3.91 6.63
CA LEU A 15 -2.80 -3.07 7.21
C LEU A 15 -3.30 -1.68 7.53
N GLY A 16 -4.27 -1.15 6.79
CA GLY A 16 -5.06 0.02 7.21
C GLY A 16 -5.76 -0.29 8.52
N HIS A 17 -6.40 -1.47 8.63
CA HIS A 17 -7.00 -1.95 9.87
C HIS A 17 -5.98 -2.19 10.99
N LYS A 18 -4.81 -2.77 10.70
CA LYS A 18 -3.73 -2.97 11.69
C LYS A 18 -3.02 -1.67 12.10
N LEU A 19 -2.87 -0.70 11.19
CA LEU A 19 -2.39 0.66 11.50
C LEU A 19 -3.43 1.41 12.36
N LEU A 20 -4.72 1.18 12.12
CA LEU A 20 -5.83 1.66 12.95
C LEU A 20 -5.82 1.00 14.34
N GLU A 21 -5.61 -0.32 14.44
CA GLU A 21 -5.51 -1.08 15.71
C GLU A 21 -4.28 -0.69 16.54
N TRP A 22 -3.15 -0.41 15.89
CA TRP A 22 -1.92 0.07 16.56
C TRP A 22 -2.01 1.53 17.00
N GLY A 23 -2.78 2.35 16.29
CA GLY A 23 -3.10 3.72 16.72
C GLY A 23 -3.83 3.75 18.06
N CYS A 24 -4.63 2.72 18.38
CA CYS A 24 -5.36 2.62 19.64
C CYS A 24 -4.46 2.29 20.85
N HIS A 25 -3.24 1.78 20.65
CA HIS A 25 -2.34 1.34 21.72
C HIS A 25 -1.03 2.15 21.80
N CYS A 26 -0.88 3.21 21.00
CA CYS A 26 0.29 4.09 21.11
C CYS A 26 0.15 4.98 22.36
N PRO A 27 1.05 4.89 23.35
CA PRO A 27 1.03 5.80 24.49
C PRO A 27 1.18 7.24 23.97
N LYS A 28 0.39 8.16 24.53
CA LYS A 28 0.52 9.61 24.29
C LYS A 28 1.91 10.06 24.75
N LEU A 29 2.91 10.00 23.87
CA LEU A 29 4.21 10.61 24.12
C LEU A 29 4.17 12.05 23.63
N GLY A 30 4.30 12.99 24.59
CA GLY A 30 4.32 14.43 24.40
C GLY A 30 5.50 14.94 23.56
N GLY A 31 5.40 14.80 22.24
CA GLY A 31 6.23 15.54 21.30
C GLY A 31 5.35 16.44 20.44
N ASN A 32 5.53 17.75 20.54
CA ASN A 32 4.87 18.71 19.66
C ASN A 32 5.24 18.41 18.20
N GLY A 33 4.26 17.96 17.42
CA GLY A 33 4.42 17.75 15.99
C GLY A 33 4.19 19.04 15.22
N VAL A 34 4.70 19.11 13.99
CA VAL A 34 4.39 20.22 13.07
C VAL A 34 3.74 19.63 11.83
N CYS A 35 2.56 20.15 11.50
CA CYS A 35 1.89 19.91 10.23
C CYS A 35 2.06 21.15 9.35
N MET A 36 2.70 21.00 8.21
CA MET A 36 2.75 22.01 7.16
C MET A 36 1.65 21.70 6.16
N MET A 37 0.77 22.66 5.90
CA MET A 37 -0.32 22.55 4.93
C MET A 37 -0.08 23.48 3.75
N ARG A 38 -0.29 22.99 2.55
CA ARG A 38 -0.14 23.76 1.32
C ARG A 38 -1.14 24.90 1.24
N SER A 39 -0.65 26.11 1.02
CA SER A 39 -1.48 27.32 0.97
C SER A 39 -2.57 27.27 -0.11
N THR A 40 -2.23 26.81 -1.32
CA THR A 40 -3.21 26.70 -2.43
C THR A 40 -4.25 25.61 -2.17
N TRP A 41 -3.82 24.45 -1.66
CA TRP A 41 -4.75 23.37 -1.30
C TRP A 41 -5.76 23.83 -0.26
N ARG A 42 -5.31 24.60 0.77
CA ARG A 42 -6.19 25.19 1.77
C ARG A 42 -7.27 26.09 1.13
N SER A 43 -6.89 26.95 0.19
CA SER A 43 -7.83 27.87 -0.45
C SER A 43 -8.87 27.18 -1.33
N GLU A 44 -8.61 25.94 -1.75
CA GLU A 44 -9.55 25.12 -2.51
C GLU A 44 -10.59 24.41 -1.62
N GLN A 45 -10.37 24.37 -0.29
CA GLN A 45 -11.25 23.65 0.64
C GLN A 45 -12.32 24.53 1.28
N HIS A 46 -13.42 23.90 1.66
CA HIS A 46 -14.47 24.55 2.45
C HIS A 46 -13.97 24.91 3.87
N SER A 47 -14.38 26.08 4.37
CA SER A 47 -13.93 26.61 5.67
C SER A 47 -14.21 25.67 6.84
N SER A 48 -15.33 24.92 6.82
CA SER A 48 -15.66 23.95 7.88
C SER A 48 -14.62 22.82 7.96
N PHE A 49 -14.13 22.33 6.82
CA PHE A 49 -13.15 21.25 6.80
C PHE A 49 -11.76 21.73 7.24
N ILE A 50 -11.39 22.97 6.87
CA ILE A 50 -10.17 23.59 7.39
C ILE A 50 -10.26 23.79 8.92
N ASN A 51 -11.43 24.17 9.43
CA ASN A 51 -11.65 24.29 10.86
C ASN A 51 -11.54 22.93 11.57
N PHE A 52 -12.15 21.88 11.00
CA PHE A 52 -11.99 20.51 11.47
C PHE A 52 -10.51 20.12 11.57
N ILE A 53 -9.74 20.30 10.49
CA ILE A 53 -8.29 19.99 10.45
C ILE A 53 -7.54 20.73 11.56
N SER A 54 -7.78 22.04 11.71
CA SER A 54 -7.10 22.86 12.71
C SER A 54 -7.40 22.39 14.13
N CYS A 55 -8.68 22.16 14.44
CA CYS A 55 -9.12 21.64 15.74
C CYS A 55 -8.56 20.25 16.02
N PHE A 56 -8.60 19.36 15.02
CA PHE A 56 -8.13 17.99 15.14
C PHE A 56 -6.61 17.92 15.36
N LEU A 57 -5.82 18.72 14.63
CA LEU A 57 -4.38 18.82 14.85
C LEU A 57 -4.06 19.37 16.25
N ASN A 58 -4.76 20.42 16.70
CA ASN A 58 -4.55 20.99 18.02
C ASN A 58 -4.86 19.99 19.13
N ALA A 59 -5.98 19.25 19.03
CA ALA A 59 -6.35 18.19 19.96
C ALA A 59 -5.29 17.07 20.04
N ASN A 60 -4.52 16.87 18.97
CA ASN A 60 -3.45 15.89 18.88
C ASN A 60 -2.04 16.49 19.05
N SER A 61 -1.92 17.73 19.56
CA SER A 61 -0.64 18.41 19.83
C SER A 61 0.24 18.65 18.58
N PHE A 62 -0.39 18.90 17.43
CA PHE A 62 0.28 19.38 16.22
C PHE A 62 0.06 20.87 16.03
N ARG A 63 1.16 21.59 15.74
CA ARG A 63 1.10 22.97 15.27
C ARG A 63 0.88 22.98 13.76
N LEU A 64 -0.15 23.69 13.32
CA LEU A 64 -0.45 23.87 11.90
C LEU A 64 0.26 25.11 11.36
N ASN A 65 1.08 24.92 10.33
CA ASN A 65 1.74 25.98 9.58
C ASN A 65 1.24 25.95 8.14
N ILE A 66 0.92 27.11 7.58
CA ILE A 66 0.41 27.22 6.22
C ILE A 66 1.51 27.81 5.35
N VAL A 67 1.96 27.04 4.37
CA VAL A 67 3.20 27.33 3.62
C VAL A 67 3.06 26.93 2.15
N PRO A 68 3.81 27.56 1.23
CA PRO A 68 3.80 27.21 -0.19
C PRO A 68 4.68 25.97 -0.45
N ILE A 69 4.17 24.79 -0.10
CA ILE A 69 4.82 23.49 -0.32
C ILE A 69 4.23 22.76 -1.52
N ALA A 70 4.97 21.78 -2.07
CA ALA A 70 4.54 20.98 -3.21
C ALA A 70 3.53 19.85 -2.86
N PRO A 71 3.75 19.01 -1.82
CA PRO A 71 2.71 18.11 -1.32
C PRO A 71 1.61 18.89 -0.60
N ASP A 72 0.46 18.27 -0.36
CA ASP A 72 -0.66 18.94 0.32
C ASP A 72 -0.40 19.08 1.82
N PHE A 73 0.24 18.06 2.41
CA PHE A 73 0.70 18.10 3.80
C PHE A 73 2.12 17.57 3.96
N ILE A 74 2.86 18.12 4.91
CA ILE A 74 4.09 17.53 5.45
C ILE A 74 3.98 17.48 6.97
N PHE A 75 4.10 16.29 7.52
CA PHE A 75 4.15 16.08 8.95
C PHE A 75 5.59 15.85 9.41
N ASN A 76 6.03 16.69 10.34
CA ASN A 76 7.28 16.52 11.05
C ASN A 76 6.96 16.02 12.46
N CYS A 77 7.25 14.74 12.71
CA CYS A 77 7.07 14.10 14.00
C CYS A 77 8.21 13.11 14.26
N GLY A 78 8.79 13.14 15.45
CA GLY A 78 9.86 12.20 15.82
C GLY A 78 11.13 12.28 14.97
N GLY A 79 11.47 13.47 14.47
CA GLY A 79 12.62 13.68 13.58
C GLY A 79 12.43 13.07 12.19
N LEU A 80 11.20 12.69 11.82
CA LEU A 80 10.84 12.20 10.50
C LEU A 80 9.91 13.20 9.81
N SER A 81 10.16 13.42 8.52
CA SER A 81 9.25 14.13 7.62
C SER A 81 8.46 13.11 6.79
N VAL A 82 7.14 13.23 6.78
CA VAL A 82 6.23 12.41 5.98
C VAL A 82 5.35 13.33 5.14
N ALA A 83 5.38 13.15 3.82
CA ALA A 83 4.63 13.94 2.87
C ALA A 83 3.34 13.23 2.42
N PHE A 84 2.29 14.00 2.20
CA PHE A 84 0.99 13.51 1.74
C PHE A 84 0.47 14.32 0.56
N VAL A 85 -0.06 13.63 -0.43
CA VAL A 85 -1.00 14.18 -1.40
C VAL A 85 -2.40 13.78 -0.95
N PHE A 86 -3.32 14.75 -0.79
CA PHE A 86 -4.69 14.49 -0.37
C PHE A 86 -5.67 14.92 -1.46
N VAL A 87 -6.15 13.93 -2.20
CA VAL A 87 -7.07 14.09 -3.32
C VAL A 87 -8.50 14.08 -2.79
N MET A 88 -9.10 15.27 -2.75
CA MET A 88 -10.46 15.46 -2.21
C MET A 88 -11.56 14.96 -3.16
N LYS A 89 -11.29 14.95 -4.46
CA LYS A 89 -12.17 14.46 -5.51
C LYS A 89 -11.35 13.77 -6.58
N TRP A 90 -11.68 12.52 -6.86
CA TRP A 90 -11.11 11.78 -7.98
C TRP A 90 -11.65 12.29 -9.32
N ASP A 91 -10.74 12.61 -10.25
CA ASP A 91 -11.07 13.00 -11.62
C ASP A 91 -10.75 11.85 -12.58
N SER A 92 -11.78 11.08 -12.92
CA SER A 92 -11.67 9.97 -13.86
C SER A 92 -11.42 10.41 -15.31
N THR A 93 -11.64 11.69 -15.63
CA THR A 93 -11.42 12.22 -16.99
C THR A 93 -9.96 12.59 -17.24
N ASN A 94 -9.20 12.87 -16.18
CA ASN A 94 -7.79 13.22 -16.26
C ASN A 94 -6.95 12.56 -15.14
N PRO A 95 -6.88 11.21 -15.13
CA PRO A 95 -6.13 10.48 -14.11
C PRO A 95 -4.63 10.83 -14.14
N GLU A 96 -4.07 11.11 -15.32
CA GLU A 96 -2.65 11.39 -15.54
C GLU A 96 -2.13 12.58 -14.72
N SER A 97 -2.99 13.58 -14.45
CA SER A 97 -2.63 14.75 -13.66
C SER A 97 -2.17 14.38 -12.24
N LEU A 98 -2.89 13.47 -11.58
CA LEU A 98 -2.55 12.96 -10.26
C LEU A 98 -1.24 12.17 -10.31
N PHE A 99 -1.16 11.19 -11.21
CA PHE A 99 0.00 10.30 -11.28
C PHE A 99 1.28 11.05 -11.65
N THR A 100 1.21 12.03 -12.56
CA THR A 100 2.35 12.89 -12.90
C THR A 100 2.83 13.70 -11.71
N ARG A 101 1.90 14.26 -10.92
CA ARG A 101 2.23 14.97 -9.68
C ARG A 101 2.91 14.04 -8.67
N VAL A 102 2.35 12.84 -8.50
CA VAL A 102 2.86 11.83 -7.58
C VAL A 102 4.26 11.37 -7.97
N GLU A 103 4.52 11.10 -9.24
CA GLU A 103 5.85 10.67 -9.72
C GLU A 103 6.92 11.75 -9.50
N LYS A 104 6.58 13.03 -9.65
CA LYS A 104 7.48 14.14 -9.31
C LYS A 104 7.80 14.16 -7.80
N LEU A 105 6.77 14.05 -6.95
CA LEU A 105 6.94 14.12 -5.50
C LEU A 105 7.67 12.90 -4.93
N LYS A 106 7.45 11.71 -5.50
CA LYS A 106 8.10 10.46 -5.10
C LYS A 106 9.62 10.53 -5.21
N LYS A 107 10.15 11.31 -6.16
CA LYS A 107 11.60 11.56 -6.32
C LYS A 107 12.16 12.48 -5.24
N GLN A 108 11.32 13.26 -4.56
CA GLN A 108 11.71 14.26 -3.57
C GLN A 108 11.53 13.78 -2.13
N PHE A 109 10.55 12.91 -1.88
CA PHE A 109 10.15 12.49 -0.54
C PHE A 109 10.27 10.97 -0.36
N ALA A 110 11.16 10.54 0.55
CA ALA A 110 11.34 9.12 0.88
C ALA A 110 10.08 8.48 1.52
N HIS A 111 9.25 9.30 2.19
CA HIS A 111 7.99 8.89 2.80
C HIS A 111 6.86 9.71 2.22
N LEU A 112 6.36 9.26 1.08
CA LEU A 112 5.20 9.85 0.41
C LEU A 112 4.01 8.88 0.49
N TYR A 113 2.85 9.45 0.77
CA TYR A 113 1.56 8.77 0.78
C TYR A 113 0.55 9.56 -0.05
N VAL A 114 -0.37 8.86 -0.68
CA VAL A 114 -1.46 9.48 -1.44
C VAL A 114 -2.77 9.01 -0.85
N VAL A 115 -3.55 9.93 -0.29
CA VAL A 115 -4.89 9.65 0.22
C VAL A 115 -5.90 10.14 -0.80
N VAL A 116 -6.82 9.28 -1.20
CA VAL A 116 -7.78 9.58 -2.27
C VAL A 116 -9.20 9.36 -1.75
N ASN A 117 -9.99 10.42 -1.75
CA ASN A 117 -11.40 10.36 -1.37
C ASN A 117 -12.24 9.77 -2.53
N LEU A 118 -12.81 8.60 -2.28
CA LEU A 118 -13.59 7.77 -3.19
C LEU A 118 -14.89 7.36 -2.48
N PRO A 119 -15.85 8.29 -2.31
CA PRO A 119 -17.10 8.04 -1.58
C PRO A 119 -18.00 6.97 -2.20
N THR A 120 -17.85 6.65 -3.50
CA THR A 120 -18.69 5.64 -4.18
C THR A 120 -17.86 4.49 -4.75
N MET A 121 -18.54 3.36 -4.95
CA MET A 121 -17.91 2.16 -5.52
C MET A 121 -17.44 2.39 -6.96
N GLU A 122 -18.20 3.14 -7.76
CA GLU A 122 -17.87 3.46 -9.15
C GLU A 122 -16.59 4.31 -9.24
N GLN A 123 -16.42 5.25 -8.31
CA GLN A 123 -15.18 6.03 -8.22
C GLN A 123 -14.00 5.18 -7.82
N ASN A 124 -14.21 4.25 -6.86
CA ASN A 124 -13.18 3.30 -6.46
C ASN A 124 -12.76 2.41 -7.64
N ASP A 125 -13.72 1.85 -8.38
CA ASP A 125 -13.44 0.97 -9.52
C ASP A 125 -12.72 1.73 -10.64
N SER A 126 -13.16 2.95 -10.93
CA SER A 126 -12.49 3.85 -11.87
C SER A 126 -11.05 4.15 -11.45
N PHE A 127 -10.83 4.50 -10.18
CA PHE A 127 -9.50 4.78 -9.65
C PHE A 127 -8.59 3.54 -9.73
N VAL A 128 -9.10 2.36 -9.36
CA VAL A 128 -8.37 1.10 -9.41
C VAL A 128 -7.94 0.78 -10.85
N GLY A 129 -8.84 0.95 -11.82
CA GLY A 129 -8.53 0.80 -13.24
C GLY A 129 -7.40 1.73 -13.69
N SER A 130 -7.48 3.02 -13.35
CA SER A 130 -6.43 3.99 -13.68
C SER A 130 -5.11 3.71 -12.96
N TYR A 131 -5.15 3.30 -11.70
CA TYR A 131 -3.98 2.94 -10.90
C TYR A 131 -3.20 1.81 -11.56
N PHE A 132 -3.86 0.72 -11.97
CA PHE A 132 -3.18 -0.41 -12.62
C PHE A 132 -2.66 -0.07 -14.03
N ASN A 133 -3.37 0.78 -14.76
CA ASN A 133 -2.96 1.18 -16.11
C ASN A 133 -1.76 2.15 -16.10
N LEU A 134 -1.71 3.08 -15.14
CA LEU A 134 -0.71 4.16 -15.12
C LEU A 134 0.44 3.92 -14.13
N CYS A 135 0.25 3.07 -13.12
CA CYS A 135 1.22 2.81 -12.06
C CYS A 135 1.71 1.36 -12.11
N PHE A 136 2.33 0.98 -13.24
CA PHE A 136 2.71 -0.42 -13.51
C PHE A 136 3.97 -0.89 -12.75
N GLU A 137 4.83 0.01 -12.26
CA GLU A 137 6.24 -0.37 -11.96
C GLU A 137 6.71 -0.22 -10.51
N SER A 138 5.94 0.38 -9.60
CA SER A 138 6.32 0.31 -8.18
C SER A 138 5.15 0.64 -7.26
N GLY A 139 4.90 -0.25 -6.29
CA GLY A 139 3.92 -0.03 -5.20
C GLY A 139 4.33 1.09 -4.21
N LYS A 140 4.97 2.15 -4.71
CA LYS A 140 5.34 3.37 -4.01
C LYS A 140 5.02 4.59 -4.89
N PRO A 141 4.45 5.67 -4.32
CA PRO A 141 3.99 5.76 -2.94
C PRO A 141 2.78 4.87 -2.67
N THR A 142 2.45 4.66 -1.40
CA THR A 142 1.23 3.94 -1.02
C THR A 142 0.02 4.83 -1.30
N PHE A 143 -0.92 4.33 -2.09
CA PHE A 143 -2.23 4.94 -2.29
C PHE A 143 -3.24 4.37 -1.28
N ILE A 144 -4.07 5.25 -0.74
CA ILE A 144 -4.97 4.95 0.38
C ILE A 144 -6.35 5.50 0.02
N PRO A 145 -7.28 4.63 -0.44
CA PRO A 145 -8.65 5.03 -0.70
C PRO A 145 -9.39 5.25 0.62
N VAL A 146 -10.19 6.32 0.70
CA VAL A 146 -11.05 6.64 1.85
C VAL A 146 -12.42 7.08 1.35
N GLN A 147 -13.48 6.85 2.14
CA GLN A 147 -14.85 7.21 1.73
C GLN A 147 -15.27 8.60 2.21
N ASP A 148 -14.55 9.15 3.18
CA ASP A 148 -14.82 10.42 3.80
C ASP A 148 -13.54 11.23 4.00
N SER A 149 -13.67 12.55 3.89
CA SER A 149 -12.55 13.48 3.99
C SER A 149 -12.02 13.65 5.42
N GLU A 150 -12.87 13.61 6.44
CA GLU A 150 -12.44 13.70 7.85
C GLU A 150 -11.71 12.41 8.25
N MET A 151 -12.26 11.25 7.87
CA MET A 151 -11.61 9.95 7.99
C MET A 151 -10.27 9.92 7.26
N GLY A 152 -10.20 10.48 6.05
CA GLY A 152 -8.98 10.62 5.28
C GLY A 152 -7.91 11.40 6.04
N PHE A 153 -8.28 12.52 6.64
CA PHE A 153 -7.35 13.34 7.41
C PHE A 153 -6.92 12.67 8.73
N GLU A 154 -7.84 12.00 9.42
CA GLU A 154 -7.52 11.20 10.60
C GLU A 154 -6.47 10.12 10.27
N LEU A 155 -6.62 9.45 9.13
CA LEU A 155 -5.69 8.42 8.67
C LEU A 155 -4.31 9.01 8.33
N ILE A 156 -4.26 10.19 7.70
CA ILE A 156 -3.00 10.95 7.48
C ILE A 156 -2.26 11.14 8.80
N LEU A 157 -2.95 11.64 9.83
CA LEU A 157 -2.35 11.91 11.14
C LEU A 157 -1.86 10.62 11.81
N LYS A 158 -2.66 9.55 11.77
CA LYS A 158 -2.27 8.23 12.32
C LYS A 158 -1.02 7.68 11.66
N ILE A 159 -0.91 7.78 10.33
CA ILE A 159 0.27 7.34 9.59
C ILE A 159 1.50 8.17 9.99
N ALA A 160 1.37 9.49 10.05
CA ALA A 160 2.44 10.38 10.45
C ALA A 160 2.96 10.05 11.87
N HIS A 161 2.05 9.83 12.81
CA HIS A 161 2.39 9.41 14.18
C HIS A 161 3.09 8.06 14.22
N ALA A 162 2.49 7.03 13.62
CA ALA A 162 3.04 5.69 13.63
C ALA A 162 4.47 5.69 13.06
N ARG A 163 4.70 6.43 11.97
CA ARG A 163 6.04 6.59 11.38
C ARG A 163 7.01 7.31 12.31
N GLY A 164 6.59 8.40 12.96
CA GLY A 164 7.41 9.13 13.92
C GLY A 164 7.79 8.30 15.16
N VAL A 165 6.83 7.54 15.71
CA VAL A 165 7.05 6.63 16.84
C VAL A 165 8.00 5.51 16.44
N CYS A 166 7.75 4.85 15.30
CA CYS A 166 8.59 3.75 14.85
C CYS A 166 10.05 4.18 14.60
N LYS A 167 10.28 5.41 14.13
CA LYS A 167 11.62 5.97 13.99
C LYS A 167 12.28 6.21 15.34
N ARG A 168 11.58 6.83 16.29
CA ARG A 168 12.12 7.13 17.65
C ARG A 168 12.51 5.87 18.42
N GLN A 169 11.72 4.81 18.27
CA GLN A 169 11.90 3.56 18.99
C GLN A 169 12.82 2.56 18.26
N ASP A 170 13.37 2.93 17.10
CA ASP A 170 14.17 2.07 16.22
C ASP A 170 13.56 0.67 16.00
N VAL A 171 12.23 0.62 15.86
CA VAL A 171 11.47 -0.62 15.68
C VAL A 171 11.25 -0.96 14.22
N ILE A 172 11.53 -0.04 13.28
CA ILE A 172 11.37 -0.31 11.84
C ILE A 172 12.20 -1.53 11.40
N PRO A 173 13.49 -1.68 11.77
CA PRO A 173 14.27 -2.87 11.41
C PRO A 173 13.68 -4.15 12.01
N LYS A 174 13.22 -4.09 13.27
CA LYS A 174 12.61 -5.22 13.97
C LYS A 174 11.31 -5.68 13.30
N LEU A 175 10.42 -4.73 12.98
CA LEU A 175 9.17 -5.01 12.27
C LEU A 175 9.42 -5.54 10.86
N LYS A 176 10.44 -5.03 10.17
CA LYS A 176 10.83 -5.55 8.85
C LYS A 176 11.29 -7.01 8.96
N ALA A 177 12.15 -7.31 9.93
CA ALA A 177 12.64 -8.66 10.19
C ALA A 177 11.53 -9.63 10.66
N GLU A 178 10.56 -9.15 11.45
CA GLU A 178 9.38 -9.93 11.85
C GLU A 178 8.45 -10.19 10.66
N ARG A 179 8.20 -9.19 9.82
CA ARG A 179 7.42 -9.35 8.59
C ARG A 179 8.08 -10.36 7.67
N GLU A 180 9.39 -10.23 7.42
CA GLU A 180 10.15 -11.17 6.60
C GLU A 180 10.08 -12.60 7.18
N ARG A 181 10.25 -12.77 8.49
CA ARG A 181 10.07 -14.08 9.14
C ARG A 181 8.66 -14.63 9.00
N SER A 182 7.63 -13.79 9.10
CA SER A 182 6.22 -14.21 9.04
C SER A 182 5.80 -14.75 7.67
N VAL A 183 6.42 -14.28 6.59
CA VAL A 183 6.13 -14.72 5.21
C VAL A 183 7.03 -15.87 4.77
N GLN A 184 8.07 -16.20 5.54
CA GLN A 184 8.98 -17.33 5.30
C GLN A 184 8.47 -18.63 5.93
N THR A 185 7.30 -18.64 6.57
CA THR A 185 6.76 -19.87 7.14
C THR A 185 6.31 -20.83 6.05
N MET A 186 6.45 -22.13 6.30
CA MET A 186 5.97 -23.16 5.38
C MET A 186 4.46 -23.05 5.14
N GLU A 187 3.70 -22.63 6.16
CA GLU A 187 2.27 -22.37 6.04
C GLU A 187 1.96 -21.24 5.05
N ALA A 188 2.69 -20.12 5.13
CA ALA A 188 2.55 -19.02 4.18
C ALA A 188 2.92 -19.45 2.76
N TYR A 189 4.00 -20.23 2.63
CA TYR A 189 4.39 -20.83 1.36
C TYR A 189 3.29 -21.71 0.76
N LEU A 190 2.78 -22.68 1.51
CA LEU A 190 1.73 -23.59 1.06
C LEU A 190 0.47 -22.84 0.65
N LYS A 191 0.07 -21.83 1.43
CA LYS A 191 -1.11 -21.00 1.12
C LYS A 191 -0.97 -20.23 -0.19
N VAL A 192 0.23 -19.74 -0.51
CA VAL A 192 0.47 -19.06 -1.80
C VAL A 192 0.45 -20.06 -2.94
N MET A 193 1.16 -21.18 -2.81
CA MET A 193 1.30 -22.15 -3.90
C MET A 193 -0.03 -22.85 -4.23
N THR A 194 -0.82 -23.21 -3.22
CA THR A 194 -2.14 -23.82 -3.41
C THR A 194 -3.22 -22.84 -3.88
N SER A 195 -2.93 -21.54 -3.92
CA SER A 195 -3.83 -20.56 -4.55
C SER A 195 -3.75 -20.56 -6.08
N ILE A 196 -2.72 -21.21 -6.63
CA ILE A 196 -2.57 -21.45 -8.07
C ILE A 196 -3.57 -22.56 -8.46
N PRO A 197 -4.45 -22.34 -9.43
CA PRO A 197 -5.41 -23.35 -9.85
C PRO A 197 -4.72 -24.67 -10.23
N GLY A 198 -5.23 -25.79 -9.71
CA GLY A 198 -4.72 -27.13 -10.01
C GLY A 198 -3.43 -27.53 -9.29
N ILE A 199 -2.92 -26.70 -8.36
CA ILE A 199 -1.77 -27.00 -7.51
C ILE A 199 -2.27 -27.37 -6.11
N ASP A 200 -1.95 -28.57 -5.65
CA ASP A 200 -2.28 -29.04 -4.30
C ASP A 200 -1.07 -28.95 -3.34
N ASN A 201 -1.25 -29.41 -2.10
CA ASN A 201 -0.19 -29.37 -1.09
C ASN A 201 1.01 -30.27 -1.47
N HIS A 202 0.77 -31.39 -2.16
CA HIS A 202 1.84 -32.27 -2.59
C HIS A 202 2.69 -31.59 -3.66
N ASP A 203 2.05 -31.03 -4.69
CA ASP A 203 2.73 -30.25 -5.73
C ASP A 203 3.53 -29.08 -5.14
N ALA A 204 2.93 -28.35 -4.21
CA ALA A 204 3.56 -27.22 -3.54
C ALA A 204 4.83 -27.66 -2.79
N ASN A 205 4.76 -28.79 -2.07
CA ASN A 205 5.91 -29.37 -1.38
C ASN A 205 7.01 -29.82 -2.35
N THR A 206 6.67 -30.47 -3.46
CA THR A 206 7.64 -30.85 -4.50
C THR A 206 8.37 -29.62 -5.03
N LEU A 207 7.63 -28.55 -5.37
CA LEU A 207 8.23 -27.30 -5.84
C LEU A 207 9.17 -26.67 -4.80
N ASN A 208 8.81 -26.72 -3.51
CA ASN A 208 9.65 -26.19 -2.45
C ASN A 208 10.96 -26.97 -2.30
N GLN A 209 10.89 -28.29 -2.45
CA GLN A 209 12.06 -29.17 -2.32
C GLN A 209 12.99 -29.07 -3.53
N ALA A 210 12.42 -28.97 -4.73
CA ALA A 210 13.18 -28.98 -5.98
C ALA A 210 13.71 -27.60 -6.39
N ILE A 211 12.89 -26.55 -6.23
CA ILE A 211 13.18 -25.20 -6.73
C ILE A 211 13.40 -24.22 -5.57
N GLY A 212 12.70 -24.41 -4.46
CA GLY A 212 12.83 -23.58 -3.27
C GLY A 212 11.78 -22.48 -3.20
N SER A 213 12.23 -21.23 -3.14
CA SER A 213 11.36 -20.10 -2.82
C SER A 213 10.32 -19.81 -3.90
N ILE A 214 9.21 -19.16 -3.50
CA ILE A 214 8.18 -18.66 -4.43
C ILE A 214 8.80 -17.75 -5.51
N GLU A 215 9.81 -16.95 -5.15
CA GLU A 215 10.50 -16.09 -6.09
C GLU A 215 11.28 -16.89 -7.15
N ALA A 216 11.97 -17.96 -6.74
CA ALA A 216 12.66 -18.85 -7.66
C ALA A 216 11.67 -19.56 -8.59
N ILE A 217 10.56 -20.05 -8.05
CA ILE A 217 9.49 -20.70 -8.83
C ILE A 217 8.84 -19.72 -9.82
N ALA A 218 8.56 -18.48 -9.42
CA ALA A 218 8.00 -17.46 -10.30
C ALA A 218 8.91 -17.13 -11.50
N LYS A 219 10.23 -17.27 -11.32
CA LYS A 219 11.26 -17.03 -12.34
C LYS A 219 11.68 -18.30 -13.09
N ALA A 220 11.29 -19.48 -12.61
CA ALA A 220 11.61 -20.75 -13.27
C ALA A 220 10.90 -20.84 -14.63
N SER A 221 11.60 -21.40 -15.63
CA SER A 221 10.98 -21.73 -16.91
C SER A 221 10.13 -23.01 -16.77
N LYS A 222 9.14 -23.18 -17.65
CA LYS A 222 8.36 -24.43 -17.71
C LYS A 222 9.27 -25.66 -17.80
N GLN A 223 10.30 -25.60 -18.64
CA GLN A 223 11.26 -26.69 -18.83
C GLN A 223 12.01 -26.99 -17.53
N TYR A 224 12.48 -25.96 -16.82
CA TYR A 224 13.16 -26.14 -15.55
C TYR A 224 12.24 -26.76 -14.48
N ILE A 225 10.96 -26.39 -14.45
CA ILE A 225 9.98 -27.01 -13.55
C ILE A 225 9.83 -28.50 -13.89
N LEU A 226 9.67 -28.86 -15.16
CA LEU A 226 9.49 -30.26 -15.58
C LEU A 226 10.73 -31.13 -15.38
N GLU A 227 11.93 -30.55 -15.47
CA GLU A 227 13.19 -31.28 -15.26
C GLU A 227 13.47 -31.55 -13.78
N ASN A 228 12.97 -30.70 -12.88
CA ASN A 228 13.30 -30.76 -11.46
C ASN A 228 12.14 -31.27 -10.59
N THR A 229 10.95 -31.47 -11.17
CA THR A 229 9.75 -31.89 -10.42
C THR A 229 8.99 -32.99 -11.17
N ASP A 230 8.08 -33.68 -10.47
CA ASP A 230 7.16 -34.66 -11.04
C ASP A 230 5.82 -34.04 -11.50
N LEU A 231 5.73 -32.71 -11.56
CA LEU A 231 4.53 -32.01 -12.01
C LEU A 231 4.26 -32.29 -13.49
N SER A 232 2.97 -32.34 -13.85
CA SER A 232 2.56 -32.49 -15.25
C SER A 232 2.89 -31.24 -16.08
N ALA A 233 2.98 -31.42 -17.40
CA ALA A 233 3.16 -30.32 -18.36
C ALA A 233 2.10 -29.22 -18.21
N ASP A 234 0.87 -29.59 -17.87
CA ASP A 234 -0.24 -28.66 -17.66
C ASP A 234 -0.09 -27.86 -16.36
N LYS A 235 0.34 -28.50 -15.27
CA LYS A 235 0.62 -27.80 -14.01
C LYS A 235 1.82 -26.86 -14.16
N ALA A 236 2.90 -27.29 -14.81
CA ALA A 236 4.06 -26.44 -15.08
C ALA A 236 3.73 -25.23 -15.98
N GLU A 237 2.88 -25.42 -16.99
CA GLU A 237 2.34 -24.32 -17.81
C GLU A 237 1.51 -23.35 -16.96
N THR A 238 0.62 -23.89 -16.11
CA THR A 238 -0.28 -23.10 -15.26
C THR A 238 0.50 -22.23 -14.28
N ILE A 239 1.54 -22.77 -13.65
CA ILE A 239 2.45 -22.01 -12.78
C ILE A 239 3.15 -20.89 -13.57
N THR A 240 3.67 -21.20 -14.75
CA THR A 240 4.38 -20.21 -15.58
C THR A 240 3.45 -19.06 -15.99
N ARG A 241 2.22 -19.36 -16.44
CA ARG A 241 1.22 -18.35 -16.79
C ARG A 241 0.77 -17.55 -15.58
N PHE A 242 0.50 -18.21 -14.46
CA PHE A 242 0.06 -17.54 -13.23
C PHE A 242 1.05 -16.47 -12.74
N PHE A 243 2.36 -16.66 -12.93
CA PHE A 243 3.35 -15.66 -12.52
C PHE A 243 3.68 -14.62 -13.59
N ARG A 244 3.44 -14.91 -14.88
CA ARG A 244 3.97 -14.11 -16.00
C ARG A 244 2.92 -13.53 -16.94
N ASP A 245 1.69 -14.02 -16.90
CA ASP A 245 0.60 -13.60 -17.78
C ASP A 245 -0.48 -12.83 -17.00
N PRO A 246 -0.55 -11.50 -17.15
CA PRO A 246 -1.56 -10.67 -16.53
C PRO A 246 -3.00 -11.07 -16.79
N SER A 247 -3.30 -11.57 -17.98
CA SER A 247 -4.66 -11.96 -18.33
C SER A 247 -5.12 -13.22 -17.57
N TYR A 248 -4.17 -14.07 -17.19
CA TYR A 248 -4.45 -15.38 -16.60
C TYR A 248 -4.82 -15.31 -15.10
N TYR A 249 -4.20 -14.40 -14.33
CA TYR A 249 -4.55 -14.21 -12.91
C TYR A 249 -5.51 -13.04 -12.65
N LEU A 250 -5.77 -12.16 -13.63
CA LEU A 250 -6.76 -11.08 -13.53
C LEU A 250 -8.13 -11.45 -14.12
N GLY A 251 -8.23 -12.55 -14.87
CA GLY A 251 -9.50 -13.01 -15.44
C GLY A 251 -10.55 -13.33 -14.37
N PRO A 252 -11.85 -13.05 -14.60
CA PRO A 252 -12.92 -13.45 -13.70
C PRO A 252 -12.89 -14.96 -13.52
N LYS A 253 -12.67 -15.41 -12.29
CA LYS A 253 -12.78 -16.82 -11.92
C LYS A 253 -14.27 -17.15 -11.84
N ILE A 254 -14.87 -17.50 -12.97
CA ILE A 254 -16.22 -18.07 -13.01
C ILE A 254 -16.10 -19.47 -12.41
N GLY A 255 -16.60 -19.63 -11.19
CA GLY A 255 -16.83 -20.91 -10.52
C GLY A 255 -18.32 -21.12 -10.34
#